data_AF-A0A2P8QJN9-F1
#
_entry.id   AF-A0A2P8QJN9-F1
#
_cell.length_a   1.000
_cell.length_b   1.000
_cell.length_c   1.000
_cell.angle_alpha   90.00
_cell.angle_beta   90.00
_cell.angle_gamma   90.00
#
_symmetry.space_group_name_H-M   'P 1'
#
loop_
_entity.id
_entity.type
_entity.pdbx_description
1 polymer ?
#
loop_
_entity_poly.entity_id
_entity_poly.type
_entity_poly.pdbx_seq_one_letter_code
_entity_poly.pdbx_strand_id
1 'polypeptide(L)'
;MTKEFTIGETVRVIALPPYIKTAEPMPMLRPPDTIRLREEGIVTDRRPGGYWVVRFDRGTFLLDSQYIESITSEAESPPASHVEPSSPADADRSDD
;
A
#
# COMPACT_ATOMS: atom_id res chain seq x y z
N MET A 1 -3.33 -6.58 5.13
CA MET A 1 -1.87 -6.37 5.07
C MET A 1 -1.64 -4.91 4.73
N THR A 2 -1.23 -4.10 5.70
CA THR A 2 -0.86 -2.71 5.46
C THR A 2 0.54 -2.73 4.84
N LYS A 3 0.69 -2.30 3.58
CA LYS A 3 2.02 -2.18 2.97
C LYS A 3 2.71 -0.97 3.61
N GLU A 4 3.91 -1.20 4.15
CA GLU A 4 4.72 -0.14 4.74
C GLU A 4 5.83 0.27 3.78
N PHE A 5 6.06 1.58 3.66
CA PHE A 5 7.11 2.16 2.81
C PHE A 5 8.12 2.92 3.66
N THR A 6 9.31 3.12 3.10
CA THR A 6 10.37 3.90 3.73
C THR A 6 10.34 5.35 3.25
N ILE A 7 10.68 6.31 4.10
CA ILE A 7 10.89 7.70 3.66
C ILE A 7 12.11 7.74 2.73
N GLY A 8 11.96 8.37 1.57
CA GLY A 8 12.94 8.37 0.48
C GLY A 8 12.75 7.23 -0.53
N GLU A 9 11.81 6.32 -0.29
CA GLU A 9 11.51 5.22 -1.20
C GLU A 9 10.75 5.71 -2.44
N THR A 10 11.07 5.14 -3.59
CA THR A 10 10.32 5.43 -4.81
C THR A 10 9.15 4.47 -4.92
N VAL A 11 7.97 5.04 -5.13
CA VAL A 11 6.71 4.31 -5.26
C VAL A 11 6.04 4.65 -6.57
N ARG A 12 5.21 3.75 -7.08
CA ARG A 12 4.43 3.92 -8.30
C ARG A 12 2.94 3.80 -7.99
N VAL A 13 2.14 4.65 -8.62
CA VAL A 13 0.67 4.58 -8.50
C VAL A 13 0.13 3.37 -9.27
N ILE A 14 -0.50 2.43 -8.57
CA ILE A 14 -1.14 1.25 -9.18
C ILE A 14 -2.64 1.41 -9.40
N ALA A 15 -3.28 2.31 -8.65
CA ALA A 15 -4.70 2.57 -8.73
C ALA A 15 -4.99 4.03 -8.40
N LEU A 16 -5.97 4.62 -9.08
CA LEU A 16 -6.39 6.00 -8.83
C LEU A 16 -7.50 6.03 -7.76
N PRO A 17 -7.29 6.66 -6.60
CA PRO A 17 -8.35 6.84 -5.62
C PRO A 17 -9.43 7.79 -6.15
N PRO A 18 -10.70 7.70 -5.71
CA PRO A 18 -11.77 8.58 -6.18
C PRO A 18 -11.53 10.06 -5.83
N TYR A 19 -10.77 10.32 -4.76
CA TYR A 19 -10.33 11.66 -4.34
C TYR A 19 -8.96 11.55 -3.68
N ILE A 20 -8.12 12.57 -3.89
CA ILE A 20 -6.80 12.66 -3.27
C ILE A 20 -6.68 13.92 -2.43
N LYS A 21 -5.94 13.87 -1.32
CA LYS A 21 -5.70 15.03 -0.45
C LYS A 21 -4.30 15.58 -0.71
N THR A 22 -4.15 16.89 -0.76
CA THR A 22 -2.82 17.51 -0.75
C THR A 22 -2.17 17.38 0.61
N ALA A 23 -0.84 17.24 0.65
CA ALA A 23 -0.07 17.16 1.89
C ALA A 23 0.33 18.55 2.46
N GLU A 24 -0.32 19.60 1.98
CA GLU A 24 -0.08 20.98 2.39
C GLU A 24 -0.65 21.29 3.79
N PRO A 25 -0.21 22.39 4.43
CA PRO A 25 -0.72 22.81 5.75
C PRO A 25 -2.26 22.96 5.79
N MET A 26 -2.88 23.27 4.65
CA MET A 26 -4.32 23.24 4.45
C MET A 26 -4.65 22.12 3.44
N PRO A 27 -5.02 20.92 3.90
CA PRO A 27 -5.31 19.80 3.01
C PRO A 27 -6.55 20.10 2.15
N MET A 28 -6.39 20.03 0.84
CA MET A 28 -7.49 20.20 -0.11
C MET A 28 -7.80 18.87 -0.80
N LEU A 29 -9.09 18.58 -0.97
CA LEU A 29 -9.53 17.47 -1.82
C LEU A 29 -9.38 17.86 -3.28
N ARG A 30 -8.66 17.02 -4.02
CA ARG A 30 -8.43 17.15 -5.44
C ARG A 30 -8.99 15.94 -6.18
N PRO A 31 -9.38 16.10 -7.45
CA PRO A 31 -9.81 14.99 -8.29
C PRO A 31 -8.62 14.07 -8.65
N PRO A 32 -8.90 12.80 -9.00
CA PRO A 32 -7.89 11.80 -9.36
C PRO A 32 -7.00 12.22 -10.52
N ASP A 33 -7.52 13.02 -11.47
CA ASP A 33 -6.79 13.60 -12.61
C ASP A 33 -5.50 14.35 -12.26
N THR A 34 -5.33 14.68 -10.98
CA THR A 34 -4.11 15.32 -10.49
C THR A 34 -2.90 14.40 -10.61
N ILE A 35 -3.07 13.09 -10.40
CA ILE A 35 -2.05 12.06 -10.54
C ILE A 35 -2.42 11.09 -11.66
N ARG A 36 -1.45 10.37 -12.21
CA ARG A 36 -1.65 9.39 -13.27
C ARG A 36 -1.38 7.98 -12.78
N LEU A 37 -2.04 7.03 -13.43
CA LEU A 37 -1.70 5.62 -13.23
C LEU A 37 -0.27 5.39 -13.70
N ARG A 38 0.49 4.58 -12.96
CA ARG A 38 1.93 4.35 -13.11
C ARG A 38 2.81 5.57 -12.95
N GLU A 39 2.28 6.67 -12.40
CA GLU A 39 3.12 7.80 -12.03
C GLU A 39 4.02 7.41 -10.87
N GLU A 40 5.29 7.78 -10.98
CA GLU A 40 6.30 7.51 -9.97
C GLU A 40 6.46 8.72 -9.06
N GLY A 41 6.58 8.48 -7.77
CA GLY A 41 6.73 9.50 -6.76
C GLY A 41 7.65 9.03 -5.65
N ILE A 42 8.10 9.97 -4.82
CA ILE A 42 9.01 9.69 -3.71
C ILE A 42 8.25 9.89 -2.40
N VAL A 43 8.30 8.89 -1.52
CA VAL A 43 7.73 9.01 -0.18
C VAL A 43 8.55 10.02 0.62
N THR A 44 7.94 11.12 1.03
CA THR A 44 8.62 12.16 1.82
C THR A 44 8.27 12.10 3.30
N ASP A 45 7.10 11.57 3.66
CA ASP A 45 6.62 11.52 5.04
C ASP A 45 5.52 10.46 5.23
N ARG A 46 5.19 10.11 6.49
CA ARG A 46 4.10 9.20 6.85
C ARG A 46 3.22 9.85 7.91
N ARG A 47 1.94 10.05 7.60
CA ARG A 47 0.97 10.61 8.55
C ARG A 47 0.39 9.52 9.46
N PRO A 48 0.08 9.86 10.73
CA PRO A 48 -0.71 8.99 11.59
C PRO A 48 -2.06 8.69 10.92
N GLY A 49 -2.42 7.41 10.85
CA GLY A 49 -3.62 6.94 10.13
C GLY A 49 -3.34 6.15 8.85
N GLY A 50 -2.07 5.86 8.52
CA GLY A 50 -1.72 4.97 7.40
C GLY A 50 -1.56 5.66 6.04
N TYR A 51 -1.60 7.00 6.02
CA TYR A 51 -1.39 7.78 4.80
C TYR A 51 0.08 8.10 4.58
N TRP A 52 0.53 7.91 3.35
CA TRP A 52 1.85 8.21 2.86
C TRP A 52 1.85 9.53 2.13
N VAL A 53 2.79 10.39 2.47
CA VAL A 53 3.02 11.65 1.76
C VAL A 53 3.97 11.36 0.62
N VAL A 54 3.46 11.40 -0.60
CA VAL A 54 4.23 11.12 -1.81
C VAL A 54 4.37 12.39 -2.63
N ARG A 55 5.60 12.74 -2.96
CA ARG A 55 5.94 13.87 -3.82
C ARG A 55 6.04 13.39 -5.27
N PHE A 56 5.21 13.97 -6.12
CA PHE A 56 5.21 13.83 -7.56
C PHE A 56 5.65 15.14 -8.21
N ASP A 57 5.85 15.14 -9.53
CA ASP A 57 6.16 16.35 -10.31
C ASP A 57 5.10 17.44 -10.16
N ARG A 58 3.83 17.05 -10.01
CA ARG A 58 2.69 17.98 -9.87
C ARG A 58 2.48 18.50 -8.45
N GLY A 59 3.19 17.96 -7.46
CA GLY A 59 3.05 18.35 -6.06
C GLY A 59 3.04 17.15 -5.11
N THR A 60 2.69 17.42 -3.86
CA THR A 60 2.75 16.42 -2.79
C THR A 60 1.36 16.04 -2.32
N PHE A 61 1.09 14.74 -2.29
CA PHE A 61 -0.24 14.21 -2.00
C PHE A 61 -0.21 13.09 -0.96
N LEU A 62 -1.33 12.90 -0.29
CA LEU A 62 -1.58 11.85 0.68
C LEU A 62 -2.22 10.66 -0.02
N LEU A 63 -1.53 9.52 -0.03
CA LEU A 63 -2.00 8.26 -0.61
C LEU A 63 -2.00 7.14 0.43
N ASP A 64 -2.98 6.26 0.32
CA ASP A 64 -3.00 5.01 1.09
C ASP A 64 -2.14 3.94 0.39
N SER A 65 -1.60 3.02 1.17
CA SER A 65 -0.76 1.92 0.69
C SER A 65 -1.40 0.98 -0.34
N GLN A 66 -2.73 1.00 -0.47
CA GLN A 66 -3.45 0.25 -1.50
C GLN A 66 -3.36 0.86 -2.90
N TYR A 67 -3.05 2.16 -3.02
CA TYR A 67 -3.01 2.88 -4.30
C TYR A 67 -1.59 3.01 -4.87
N ILE A 68 -0.58 2.68 -4.08
CA ILE A 68 0.84 2.79 -4.43
C ILE A 68 1.58 1.48 -4.19
N GLU A 69 2.61 1.24 -4.98
CA GLU A 69 3.53 0.09 -4.82
C GLU A 69 4.97 0.57 -4.80
N SER A 70 5.85 -0.19 -4.15
CA SER A 70 7.29 0.09 -4.18
C SER A 70 7.88 -0.40 -5.49
N ILE A 71 8.64 0.44 -6.19
CA ILE A 71 9.38 0.00 -7.39
C ILE A 71 10.67 -0.73 -7.03
N THR A 72 11.17 -0.56 -5.80
CA THR A 72 12.42 -1.16 -5.33
C THR A 72 12.17 -2.52 -4.66
N SER A 73 10.99 -2.71 -4.07
CA SER A 73 10.64 -3.91 -3.30
C SER A 73 10.06 -5.06 -4.13
N GLU A 74 10.00 -4.93 -5.47
CA GLU A 74 9.58 -6.03 -6.36
C GLU A 74 10.52 -7.27 -6.30
N ALA A 75 11.62 -7.20 -5.54
CA ALA A 75 12.53 -8.32 -5.36
C ALA A 75 12.14 -9.33 -4.27
N GLU A 76 11.23 -9.04 -3.32
CA GLU A 76 10.97 -10.03 -2.26
C GLU A 76 9.59 -9.90 -1.57
N SER A 77 8.57 -10.59 -2.08
CA SER A 77 7.61 -11.32 -1.22
C SER A 77 6.84 -12.39 -2.01
N PRO A 78 7.18 -13.68 -1.91
CA PRO A 78 6.21 -14.73 -2.17
C PRO A 78 5.05 -14.62 -1.16
N PRO A 79 3.80 -14.90 -1.56
CA PRO A 79 2.64 -14.86 -0.67
C PRO A 79 2.69 -16.07 0.29
N ALA A 80 3.50 -15.99 1.34
CA ALA A 80 3.45 -16.94 2.43
C ALA A 80 2.32 -16.52 3.37
N SER A 81 1.13 -17.10 3.18
CA SER A 81 0.21 -17.56 4.22
C SER A 81 -1.16 -17.93 3.61
N HIS A 82 -1.16 -18.90 2.70
CA HIS A 82 -2.30 -19.82 2.61
C HIS A 82 -1.74 -21.21 2.89
N VAL A 83 -1.60 -21.50 4.18
CA VAL A 83 -1.52 -22.88 4.67
C VAL A 83 -2.68 -23.00 5.64
N GLU A 84 -3.85 -23.34 5.12
CA GLU A 84 -4.83 -24.09 5.91
C GLU A 84 -4.16 -25.44 6.22
N PRO A 85 -3.82 -25.77 7.47
CA PRO A 85 -3.63 -27.17 7.80
C PRO A 85 -5.00 -27.83 7.69
N SER A 86 -5.19 -28.57 6.61
CA SER A 86 -6.27 -29.51 6.40
C SER A 86 -6.54 -30.28 7.69
N SER A 87 -7.78 -30.30 8.16
CA SER A 87 -8.21 -31.23 9.20
C SER A 87 -7.99 -32.66 8.69
N PRO A 88 -7.19 -33.51 9.36
CA PRO A 88 -7.38 -34.94 9.22
C PRO A 88 -8.52 -35.33 10.16
N ALA A 89 -9.65 -35.68 9.54
CA ALA A 89 -10.60 -36.59 10.14
C ALA A 89 -9.90 -37.93 10.45
N ASP A 90 -10.43 -38.64 11.44
CA ASP A 90 -10.26 -40.07 11.73
C ASP A 90 -8.92 -40.53 12.33
N ALA A 91 -8.97 -40.83 13.63
CA ALA A 91 -8.29 -41.97 14.22
C ALA A 91 -9.06 -42.46 15.46
N ASP A 92 -10.05 -43.31 15.17
CA ASP A 92 -10.32 -44.56 15.88
C ASP A 92 -9.44 -44.84 17.12
N ARG A 93 -10.08 -44.87 18.30
CA ARG A 93 -9.58 -45.64 19.44
C ARG A 93 -10.77 -46.14 20.26
N SER A 94 -11.39 -47.19 19.77
CA SER A 94 -11.91 -48.24 20.64
C SER A 94 -10.71 -48.89 21.35
N ASP A 95 -10.70 -48.90 22.69
CA ASP A 95 -10.21 -50.04 23.48
C ASP A 95 -10.62 -49.90 24.95
N ASP A 96 -11.28 -50.96 25.44
CA ASP A 96 -11.59 -51.43 26.81
C ASP A 96 -12.35 -50.54 27.82
#